data_AF-A0A3R7LHZ4-F1
#
_entry.id   AF-A0A3R7LHZ4-F1
#
_cell.length_a   1.000
_cell.length_b   1.000
_cell.length_c   1.000
_cell.angle_alpha   90.00
_cell.angle_beta   90.00
_cell.angle_gamma   90.00
#
_symmetry.space_group_name_H-M   'P 1'
#
loop_
_entity.id
_entity.type
_entity.pdbx_description
1 polymer ?
#
loop_
_entity_poly.entity_id
_entity_poly.type
_entity_poly.pdbx_seq_one_letter_code
_entity_poly.pdbx_strand_id
1 'polypeptide(L)'
;MPSGAPVPVERETYGEATQLPSVGDLLIWSRTEELPYGPLAAVTRVSEKWVCVAEQNYEFRCWQRGKNYSRRFACGRSEAGVTECFGESHLLGWITVQAPPYDFSFGDLPDK
;
A
#
# COMPACT_ATOMS: atom_id res chain seq x y z
N MET A 1 1.96 -6.55 24.46
CA MET A 1 0.69 -7.14 23.97
C MET A 1 -0.15 -6.03 23.35
N PRO A 2 -0.72 -6.22 22.16
CA PRO A 2 -1.65 -5.25 21.57
C PRO A 2 -2.83 -5.00 22.50
N SER A 3 -3.25 -3.75 22.64
CA SER A 3 -4.35 -3.36 23.53
C SER A 3 -5.74 -3.73 22.96
N GLY A 4 -5.83 -4.01 21.66
CA GLY A 4 -7.11 -4.13 20.94
C GLY A 4 -7.86 -2.79 20.81
N ALA A 5 -7.25 -1.68 21.23
CA ALA A 5 -7.84 -0.36 21.08
C ALA A 5 -7.90 0.03 19.60
N PRO A 6 -8.96 0.75 19.17
CA PRO A 6 -9.03 1.29 17.82
C PRO A 6 -7.83 2.21 17.52
N VAL A 7 -7.36 2.16 16.28
CA VAL A 7 -6.28 3.01 15.77
C VAL A 7 -6.88 3.97 14.74
N PRO A 8 -6.56 5.28 14.80
CA PRO A 8 -7.01 6.23 13.80
C PRO A 8 -6.40 5.93 12.43
N VAL A 9 -7.15 6.27 11.38
CA VAL A 9 -6.69 6.14 10.00
C VAL A 9 -7.01 7.41 9.23
N GLU A 10 -6.12 7.77 8.31
CA GLU A 10 -6.33 8.85 7.35
C GLU A 10 -6.52 8.25 5.95
N ARG A 11 -7.25 8.98 5.10
CA ARG A 11 -7.55 8.56 3.73
C ARG A 11 -7.06 9.62 2.79
N GLU A 12 -6.26 9.21 1.83
CA GLU A 12 -5.73 10.07 0.77
C GLU A 12 -6.40 9.67 -0.54
N THR A 13 -7.02 10.63 -1.22
CA THR A 13 -7.71 10.40 -2.50
C THR A 13 -6.70 10.49 -3.66
N TYR A 14 -6.64 9.45 -4.49
CA TYR A 14 -5.81 9.47 -5.68
C TYR A 14 -6.29 10.55 -6.67
N GLY A 15 -5.36 11.32 -7.23
CA GLY A 15 -5.66 12.49 -8.08
C GLY A 15 -5.87 13.81 -7.31
N GLU A 16 -5.91 13.78 -5.97
CA GLU A 16 -5.97 14.98 -5.11
C GLU A 16 -4.80 15.03 -4.12
N ALA A 17 -4.31 13.87 -3.69
CA ALA A 17 -3.23 13.75 -2.73
C ALA A 17 -1.92 14.38 -3.23
N THR A 18 -1.23 15.10 -2.35
CA THR A 18 0.04 15.79 -2.64
C THR A 18 1.27 15.11 -2.03
N GLN A 19 1.03 14.11 -1.18
CA GLN A 19 2.05 13.27 -0.59
C GLN A 19 2.09 11.91 -1.31
N LEU A 20 3.26 11.29 -1.36
CA LEU A 20 3.37 9.90 -1.74
C LEU A 20 2.85 9.02 -0.59
N PRO A 21 2.34 7.81 -0.88
CA PRO A 21 2.05 6.85 0.18
C PRO A 21 3.34 6.52 0.93
N SER A 22 3.20 6.15 2.20
CA SER A 22 4.27 5.77 3.12
C SER A 22 4.37 4.26 3.28
N VAL A 23 5.52 3.76 3.77
CA VAL A 23 5.68 2.34 4.10
C VAL A 23 4.66 1.95 5.17
N GLY A 24 3.90 0.89 4.90
CA GLY A 24 2.80 0.42 5.76
C GLY A 24 1.41 0.88 5.32
N ASP A 25 1.31 1.88 4.42
CA ASP A 25 0.01 2.32 3.91
C ASP A 25 -0.65 1.23 3.07
N LEU A 26 -1.98 1.27 3.01
CA LEU A 26 -2.78 0.34 2.23
C LEU A 26 -3.30 1.04 0.98
N LEU A 27 -2.86 0.61 -0.21
CA LEU A 27 -3.40 1.09 -1.48
C LEU A 27 -4.66 0.30 -1.82
N ILE A 28 -5.67 1.02 -2.30
CA ILE A 28 -7.01 0.51 -2.57
C ILE A 28 -7.40 0.80 -4.02
N TRP A 29 -7.82 -0.22 -4.75
CA TRP A 29 -8.35 -0.08 -6.10
C TRP A 29 -9.85 -0.33 -6.11
N SER A 30 -10.55 0.29 -7.06
CA SER A 30 -11.98 0.05 -7.24
C SER A 30 -12.23 -1.35 -7.78
N ARG A 31 -13.48 -1.81 -7.61
CA ARG A 31 -13.95 -3.02 -8.27
C ARG A 31 -14.05 -2.79 -9.78
N THR A 32 -13.73 -3.82 -10.54
CA THR A 32 -13.91 -3.88 -12.00
C THR A 32 -14.53 -5.23 -12.37
N GLU A 33 -14.90 -5.43 -13.64
CA GLU A 33 -15.37 -6.75 -14.10
C GLU A 33 -14.30 -7.84 -13.92
N GLU A 34 -13.02 -7.50 -14.18
CA GLU A 34 -11.89 -8.41 -14.01
C GLU A 34 -11.51 -8.62 -12.54
N LEU A 35 -11.68 -7.59 -11.71
CA LEU A 35 -11.34 -7.58 -10.28
C LEU A 35 -12.57 -7.23 -9.44
N PRO A 36 -13.54 -8.17 -9.32
CA PRO A 36 -14.86 -7.87 -8.77
C PRO A 36 -14.86 -7.53 -7.27
N TYR A 37 -13.77 -7.86 -6.56
CA TYR A 37 -13.64 -7.58 -5.12
C TYR A 37 -12.90 -6.28 -4.82
N GLY A 38 -12.14 -5.75 -5.80
CA GLY A 38 -11.23 -4.62 -5.63
C GLY A 38 -9.97 -5.06 -4.87
N PRO A 39 -8.78 -5.04 -5.50
CA PRO A 39 -7.57 -5.47 -4.82
C PRO A 39 -7.12 -4.44 -3.79
N LEU A 40 -6.27 -4.92 -2.88
CA LEU A 40 -5.59 -4.13 -1.86
C LEU A 40 -4.13 -4.58 -1.80
N ALA A 41 -3.23 -3.63 -1.58
CA ALA A 41 -1.81 -3.92 -1.42
C ALA A 41 -1.21 -3.09 -0.29
N ALA A 42 -0.26 -3.68 0.44
CA ALA A 42 0.50 -2.97 1.48
C ALA A 42 1.79 -2.39 0.89
N VAL A 43 2.08 -1.12 1.18
CA VAL A 43 3.33 -0.48 0.75
C VAL A 43 4.50 -1.02 1.55
N THR A 44 5.54 -1.45 0.85
CA THR A 44 6.75 -2.02 1.47
C THR A 44 7.95 -1.11 1.33
N ARG A 45 8.02 -0.31 0.26
CA ARG A 45 9.08 0.68 0.01
C ARG A 45 8.55 1.82 -0.86
N VAL A 46 9.09 3.00 -0.62
CA VAL A 46 8.75 4.23 -1.34
C VAL A 46 10.03 4.94 -1.73
N SER A 47 10.03 5.53 -2.92
CA SER A 47 11.02 6.48 -3.40
C SER A 47 10.27 7.64 -4.04
N GLU A 48 10.98 8.72 -4.39
CA GLU A 48 10.40 9.88 -5.08
C GLU A 48 9.77 9.55 -6.44
N LYS A 49 10.09 8.38 -7.02
CA LYS A 49 9.68 8.01 -8.39
C LYS A 49 9.00 6.64 -8.50
N TRP A 50 8.92 5.88 -7.41
CA TRP A 50 8.35 4.53 -7.45
C TRP A 50 7.86 4.09 -6.08
N VAL A 51 6.91 3.16 -6.11
CA VAL A 51 6.38 2.47 -4.94
C VAL A 51 6.50 0.97 -5.15
N CYS A 52 6.87 0.24 -4.10
CA CYS A 52 6.84 -1.21 -4.05
C CYS A 52 5.71 -1.65 -3.13
N VAL A 53 4.91 -2.60 -3.58
CA VAL A 53 3.78 -3.13 -2.82
C VAL A 53 3.88 -4.64 -2.66
N ALA A 54 3.34 -5.15 -1.56
CA ALA A 54 3.08 -6.56 -1.34
C ALA A 54 1.57 -6.78 -1.35
N GLU A 55 1.12 -7.74 -2.15
CA GLU A 55 -0.29 -8.11 -2.25
C GLU A 55 -0.44 -9.63 -2.42
N GLN A 56 -1.62 -10.12 -2.09
CA GLN A 56 -2.06 -11.48 -2.41
C GLN A 56 -3.20 -11.42 -3.42
N ASN A 57 -3.42 -12.52 -4.13
CA ASN A 57 -4.53 -12.67 -5.09
C ASN A 57 -4.48 -11.68 -6.28
N TYR A 58 -3.28 -11.32 -6.74
CA TYR A 58 -3.06 -10.55 -7.97
C TYR A 58 -2.31 -11.39 -9.00
N GLU A 59 -1.11 -11.85 -8.66
CA GLU A 59 -0.33 -12.79 -9.48
C GLU A 59 0.00 -14.06 -8.70
N PHE A 60 -0.14 -15.22 -9.35
CA PHE A 60 0.20 -16.51 -8.77
C PHE A 60 1.59 -16.98 -9.17
N ARG A 61 2.62 -16.27 -8.68
CA ARG A 61 4.03 -16.63 -8.89
C ARG A 61 4.88 -16.32 -7.65
N CYS A 62 6.00 -17.03 -7.54
CA CYS A 62 7.01 -16.70 -6.53
C CYS A 62 7.57 -15.29 -6.78
N TRP A 63 7.71 -14.52 -5.71
CA TRP A 63 8.40 -13.23 -5.79
C TRP A 63 9.88 -13.43 -6.09
N GLN A 64 10.50 -12.42 -6.68
CA GLN A 64 11.93 -12.47 -7.00
C GLN A 64 12.76 -12.69 -5.73
N ARG A 65 13.78 -13.55 -5.83
CA ARG A 65 14.65 -13.88 -4.70
C ARG A 65 15.25 -12.61 -4.08
N GLY A 66 15.13 -12.49 -2.76
CA GLY A 66 15.63 -11.33 -2.00
C GLY A 66 14.76 -10.08 -2.10
N LYS A 67 13.56 -10.17 -2.67
CA LYS A 67 12.55 -9.10 -2.67
C LYS A 67 11.44 -9.41 -1.67
N ASN A 68 10.91 -8.35 -1.07
CA ASN A 68 9.79 -8.39 -0.13
C ASN A 68 8.54 -7.69 -0.69
N TYR A 69 8.40 -7.64 -2.01
CA TYR A 69 7.30 -6.98 -2.71
C TYR A 69 6.89 -7.82 -3.93
N SER A 70 5.60 -7.79 -4.28
CA SER A 70 5.03 -8.42 -5.48
C SER A 70 5.29 -7.57 -6.71
N ARG A 71 5.03 -6.26 -6.62
CA ARG A 71 5.13 -5.30 -7.72
C ARG A 71 5.87 -4.04 -7.35
N ARG A 72 6.44 -3.40 -8.37
CA ARG A 72 6.96 -2.03 -8.33
C ARG A 72 6.39 -1.28 -9.53
N PHE A 73 5.76 -0.14 -9.29
CA PHE A 73 5.27 0.75 -10.33
C PHE A 73 5.82 2.16 -10.12
N ALA A 74 5.83 2.95 -11.19
CA ALA A 74 6.27 4.33 -11.12
C ALA A 74 5.19 5.14 -10.39
N CYS A 75 5.60 5.88 -9.37
CA CYS A 75 4.70 6.80 -8.68
C CYS A 75 5.51 7.99 -8.15
N GLY A 76 5.06 9.19 -8.47
CA GLY A 76 5.79 10.42 -8.21
C GLY A 76 4.86 11.62 -8.15
N ARG A 77 5.41 12.80 -7.90
CA ARG A 77 4.65 14.05 -7.94
C ARG A 77 4.70 14.65 -9.35
N SER A 78 3.55 15.07 -9.85
CA SER A 78 3.43 15.84 -11.09
C SER A 78 3.94 17.27 -10.92
N GLU A 79 4.02 18.03 -12.01
CA GLU A 79 4.38 19.46 -11.96
C GLU A 79 3.39 20.28 -11.11
N ALA A 80 2.13 19.85 -11.05
CA ALA A 80 1.10 20.46 -10.21
C ALA A 80 1.21 20.07 -8.72
N GLY A 81 2.17 19.20 -8.36
CA GLY A 81 2.40 18.73 -6.99
C GLY A 81 1.47 17.61 -6.53
N VAL A 82 0.66 17.04 -7.44
CA VAL A 82 -0.25 15.93 -7.15
C VAL A 82 0.46 14.60 -7.38
N THR A 83 0.17 13.60 -6.56
CA THR A 83 0.72 12.26 -6.69
C THR A 83 0.06 11.51 -7.86
N GLU A 84 0.91 10.98 -8.74
CA GLU A 84 0.54 10.18 -9.91
C GLU A 84 1.23 8.82 -9.85
N CYS A 85 0.45 7.74 -9.93
CA CYS A 85 0.94 6.37 -9.99
C CYS A 85 0.65 5.79 -11.39
N PHE A 86 1.69 5.63 -12.20
CA PHE A 86 1.59 5.26 -13.61
C PHE A 86 1.30 3.77 -13.78
N GLY A 87 0.30 3.46 -14.61
CA GLY A 87 -0.12 2.09 -14.90
C GLY A 87 -1.12 1.51 -13.91
N GLU A 88 -1.41 2.22 -12.81
CA GLU A 88 -2.38 1.80 -11.81
C GLU A 88 -3.76 2.41 -12.11
N SER A 89 -4.45 1.84 -13.10
CA SER A 89 -5.85 2.20 -13.38
C SER A 89 -6.74 1.83 -12.19
N HIS A 90 -7.82 2.60 -11.98
CA HIS A 90 -8.79 2.36 -10.90
C HIS A 90 -8.24 2.47 -9.47
N LEU A 91 -7.03 3.00 -9.27
CA LEU A 91 -6.53 3.35 -7.94
C LEU A 91 -7.43 4.43 -7.33
N LEU A 92 -8.01 4.13 -6.16
CA LEU A 92 -8.87 5.07 -5.44
C LEU A 92 -8.05 5.99 -4.54
N GLY A 93 -6.94 5.49 -4.01
CA GLY A 93 -6.16 6.18 -2.99
C GLY A 93 -5.47 5.22 -2.05
N TRP A 94 -5.07 5.72 -0.89
CA TRP A 94 -4.48 4.91 0.17
C TRP A 94 -4.97 5.31 1.55
N ILE A 95 -4.76 4.38 2.49
CA ILE A 95 -5.09 4.55 3.90
C ILE A 95 -3.80 4.55 4.70
N THR A 96 -3.59 5.61 5.48
CA THR A 96 -2.48 5.74 6.43
C THR A 96 -2.94 5.30 7.80
N VAL A 97 -2.31 4.29 8.38
CA VAL A 97 -2.59 3.86 9.75
C VAL A 97 -1.77 4.72 10.71
N GLN A 98 -2.45 5.50 11.56
CA GLN A 98 -1.81 6.43 12.49
C GLN A 98 -1.38 5.70 13.78
N ALA A 99 -0.49 4.72 13.63
CA ALA A 99 0.17 4.00 14.71
C ALA A 99 1.62 3.67 14.33
N PRO A 100 2.52 3.52 15.32
CA PRO A 100 3.85 3.02 15.04
C PRO A 100 3.78 1.61 14.45
N PRO A 101 4.71 1.25 13.52
CA PRO A 101 4.82 -0.11 13.03
C PRO A 101 4.98 -1.09 14.19
N TYR A 102 4.37 -2.26 14.07
CA TYR A 102 4.61 -3.32 15.03
C TYR A 102 6.08 -3.74 14.98
N ASP A 103 6.73 -3.75 16.14
CA ASP A 103 8.10 -4.22 16.25
C ASP A 103 8.12 -5.75 16.34
N PHE A 104 8.47 -6.38 15.22
CA PHE A 104 8.59 -7.83 15.12
C PHE A 104 9.73 -8.42 15.97
N SER A 105 10.58 -7.60 16.60
CA SER A 105 11.54 -8.08 17.61
C SER A 105 10.84 -8.67 18.84
N PHE A 106 9.59 -8.30 19.08
CA PHE A 106 8.74 -8.89 20.12
C PHE A 106 8.16 -10.27 19.74
N GLY A 107 8.49 -10.78 18.55
CA GLY A 107 7.92 -11.99 17.97
C GLY A 107 6.59 -11.72 17.27
N ASP A 108 6.16 -12.68 16.45
CA ASP A 108 4.82 -12.66 15.88
C ASP A 108 3.76 -12.67 16.97
N LEU A 109 2.61 -12.06 16.66
CA LEU A 109 1.46 -12.17 17.52
C LEU A 109 1.11 -13.65 17.65
N PRO A 110 1.05 -14.22 18.87
CA PRO A 110 0.72 -15.62 19.03
C PRO A 110 -0.66 -15.87 18.42
N ASP A 111 -0.74 -16.87 17.54
CA ASP A 111 -2.00 -17.49 17.14
C ASP A 111 -2.64 -18.03 18.43
N LYS A 112 -3.55 -17.26 19.01
CA LYS A 112 -4.34 -17.70 20.16
C LYS A 112 -5.37 -18.74 19.73
#